data_AF-A0A3P1UKL5-F1
#
_entry.id   AF-A0A3P1UKL5-F1
#
_cell.length_a   1.000
_cell.length_b   1.000
_cell.length_c   1.000
_cell.angle_alpha   90.00
_cell.angle_beta   90.00
_cell.angle_gamma   90.00
#
_symmetry.space_group_name_H-M   'P 1'
#
loop_
_entity.id
_entity.type
_entity.pdbx_description
1 polymer ?
#
loop_
_entity_poly.entity_id
_entity_poly.type
_entity_poly.pdbx_seq_one_letter_code
_entity_poly.pdbx_strand_id
1 'polypeptide(L)'
;MRSLAKTNWMPLELLAFSVNLGPIDFSETNKGAMLFQFIPDEGHNNRSGFIHGGVIMTFADIAAAKILRTTDPTFRYTTVQTDISF
;
A
#
# COMPACT_ATOMS: atom_id res chain seq x y z
N MET A 1 -2.31 13.80 19.26
CA MET A 1 -2.23 12.54 18.48
C MET A 1 -3.54 11.80 18.61
N ARG A 2 -4.27 11.55 17.51
CA ARG A 2 -5.45 10.68 17.56
C ARG A 2 -4.96 9.26 17.86
N SER A 3 -5.39 8.70 18.99
CA SER A 3 -5.10 7.31 19.35
C SER A 3 -5.66 6.40 18.25
N LEU A 4 -4.77 5.75 17.49
CA LEU A 4 -5.11 4.66 16.59
C LEU A 4 -5.45 3.46 17.50
N ALA A 5 -6.73 3.32 17.85
CA ALA A 5 -7.22 2.22 18.65
C ALA A 5 -6.76 0.88 18.03
N LYS A 6 -6.15 0.00 18.86
CA LYS A 6 -5.77 -1.41 18.58
C LYS A 6 -5.80 -1.80 17.09
N THR A 7 -4.82 -1.33 16.31
CA THR A 7 -4.63 -1.78 14.94
C THR A 7 -4.05 -3.19 14.95
N ASN A 8 -4.86 -4.17 14.54
CA ASN A 8 -4.38 -5.52 14.26
C ASN A 8 -3.78 -5.50 12.85
N TRP A 9 -2.45 -5.49 12.76
CA TRP A 9 -1.75 -5.50 11.48
C TRP A 9 -1.77 -6.90 10.90
N MET A 10 -2.09 -6.99 9.61
CA MET A 10 -2.12 -8.23 8.84
C MET A 10 -1.21 -8.07 7.63
N PRO A 11 -0.38 -9.08 7.30
CA PRO A 11 0.43 -9.03 6.10
C PRO A 11 -0.48 -9.03 4.86
N LEU A 12 -0.13 -8.19 3.89
CA LEU A 12 -0.73 -8.20 2.57
C LEU A 12 0.07 -9.16 1.68
N GLU A 13 -0.60 -10.15 1.11
CA GLU A 13 0.03 -11.05 0.14
C GLU A 13 0.35 -10.30 -1.16
N LEU A 14 1.63 -10.28 -1.54
CA LEU A 14 2.13 -9.62 -2.74
C LEU A 14 2.57 -10.66 -3.77
N LEU A 15 2.39 -10.34 -5.04
CA LEU A 15 2.68 -11.23 -6.17
C LEU A 15 3.44 -10.51 -7.28
N ALA A 16 4.22 -11.28 -8.05
CA ALA A 16 4.97 -10.80 -9.20
C ALA A 16 5.82 -9.55 -8.87
N PHE A 17 5.67 -8.47 -9.65
CA PHE A 17 6.42 -7.22 -9.48
C PHE A 17 6.30 -6.63 -8.08
N SER A 18 5.13 -6.73 -7.44
CA SER A 18 4.86 -6.09 -6.15
C SER A 18 5.70 -6.67 -5.00
N VAL A 19 6.24 -7.88 -5.13
CA VAL A 19 7.14 -8.50 -4.12
C VAL A 19 8.40 -7.66 -3.91
N ASN A 20 8.85 -6.91 -4.93
CA ASN A 20 10.04 -6.06 -4.83
C ASN A 20 9.82 -4.82 -3.97
N LEU A 21 8.57 -4.51 -3.61
CA LEU A 21 8.27 -3.43 -2.67
C LEU A 21 8.50 -3.85 -1.20
N GLY A 22 8.78 -5.13 -0.94
CA GLY A 22 8.89 -5.64 0.42
C GLY A 22 7.53 -5.84 1.10
N PRO A 23 7.52 -6.22 2.38
CA PRO A 23 6.28 -6.49 3.09
C PRO A 23 5.43 -5.21 3.21
N ILE A 24 4.16 -5.34 2.84
CA ILE A 24 3.12 -4.36 3.17
C ILE A 24 2.21 -5.00 4.21
N ASP A 25 1.93 -4.29 5.28
CA ASP A 25 0.86 -4.67 6.21
C ASP A 25 -0.34 -3.74 6.03
N PHE A 26 -1.52 -4.26 6.34
CA PHE A 26 -2.74 -3.47 6.41
C PHE A 26 -3.49 -3.73 7.71
N SER A 27 -4.33 -2.78 8.10
CA SER A 27 -5.21 -2.91 9.25
C SER A 27 -6.55 -2.24 8.96
N GLU A 28 -7.63 -2.86 9.39
CA GLU A 28 -8.96 -2.26 9.35
C GLU A 28 -9.20 -1.45 10.62
N THR A 29 -9.67 -0.22 10.45
CA THR A 29 -10.09 0.62 11.56
C THR A 29 -11.56 0.37 11.88
N ASN A 30 -11.95 0.66 13.13
CA ASN A 30 -13.34 0.60 13.57
C ASN A 30 -14.31 1.56 12.85
N LYS A 31 -13.82 2.43 11.96
CA LYS A 31 -14.61 3.38 11.17
C LYS A 31 -14.73 2.99 9.70
N GLY A 32 -14.36 1.75 9.34
CA GLY A 32 -14.39 1.28 7.96
C GLY A 32 -13.30 1.87 7.05
N ALA A 33 -12.34 2.61 7.62
CA ALA A 33 -11.12 2.98 6.90
C ALA A 33 -10.08 1.88 7.03
N MET A 34 -9.22 1.76 6.03
CA MET A 34 -8.05 0.88 6.07
C MET A 34 -6.77 1.70 6.20
N LEU A 35 -5.84 1.18 6.98
CA LEU A 35 -4.48 1.68 7.12
C LEU A 35 -3.54 0.72 6.42
N PHE A 36 -2.51 1.26 5.81
CA PHE A 36 -1.44 0.51 5.17
C PHE A 36 -0.11 1.03 5.65
N GLN A 37 0.86 0.14 5.80
CA GLN A 37 2.22 0.50 6.14
C GLN A 37 3.22 -0.30 5.32
N PHE A 38 4.37 0.31 5.09
CA PHE A 38 5.52 -0.25 4.41
C PHE A 38 6.77 0.39 5.01
N ILE A 39 7.85 -0.38 5.14
CA ILE A 39 9.13 0.11 5.63
C ILE A 39 10.10 0.17 4.45
N PRO A 40 10.45 1.36 3.95
CA PRO A 40 11.43 1.47 2.89
C PRO A 40 12.83 1.09 3.35
N ASP A 41 13.59 0.56 2.40
CA ASP A 41 15.01 0.24 2.53
C ASP A 41 15.83 0.90 1.41
N GLU A 42 17.14 0.65 1.39
CA GLU A 42 18.05 1.21 0.40
C GLU A 42 17.73 0.81 -1.06
N GLY A 43 17.09 -0.35 -1.27
CA GLY A 43 16.65 -0.81 -2.59
C GLY A 43 15.53 0.04 -3.19
N HIS A 44 14.84 0.83 -2.35
CA HIS A 44 13.78 1.74 -2.77
C HIS A 44 14.28 3.13 -3.15
N ASN A 45 15.57 3.40 -3.02
CA ASN A 45 16.13 4.71 -3.31
C ASN A 45 16.29 4.97 -4.81
N ASN A 46 16.06 6.21 -5.22
CA ASN A 46 16.48 6.75 -6.50
C ASN A 46 17.98 7.08 -6.48
N ARG A 47 18.52 7.53 -7.63
CA ARG A 47 19.94 7.89 -7.77
C ARG A 47 20.41 9.02 -6.85
N SER A 48 19.49 9.80 -6.30
CA SER A 48 19.78 10.90 -5.37
C SER A 48 19.67 10.49 -3.90
N GLY A 49 19.38 9.22 -3.61
CA GLY A 49 19.28 8.69 -2.25
C GLY A 49 17.93 8.93 -1.56
N PHE A 50 16.92 9.41 -2.28
CA PHE A 50 15.55 9.53 -1.76
C PHE A 50 14.70 8.34 -2.21
N ILE A 51 13.59 8.07 -1.53
CA ILE A 51 12.63 7.06 -2.00
C ILE A 51 12.16 7.40 -3.40
N HIS A 52 12.28 6.43 -4.31
CA HIS A 52 11.87 6.59 -5.69
C HIS A 52 10.35 6.81 -5.76
N GLY A 53 9.88 7.83 -6.49
CA GLY A 53 8.44 8.14 -6.55
C GLY A 53 7.59 6.95 -7.05
N GLY A 54 8.15 6.12 -7.93
CA GLY A 54 7.51 4.87 -8.37
C GLY A 54 7.26 3.84 -7.26
N VAL A 55 8.03 3.86 -6.17
CA VAL A 55 7.79 3.02 -4.98
C VAL A 55 6.51 3.48 -4.29
N ILE A 56 6.37 4.78 -4.06
CA ILE A 56 5.17 5.36 -3.45
C ILE A 56 3.95 5.16 -4.36
N MET A 57 4.11 5.29 -5.67
CA MET A 57 3.04 5.03 -6.64
C MET A 57 2.58 3.58 -6.62
N THR A 58 3.53 2.64 -6.59
CA THR A 58 3.22 1.21 -6.49
C THR A 58 2.53 0.89 -5.17
N PHE A 59 3.00 1.45 -4.06
CA PHE A 59 2.39 1.30 -2.75
C PHE A 59 0.93 1.79 -2.74
N ALA A 60 0.68 2.98 -3.28
CA ALA A 60 -0.66 3.56 -3.36
C ALA A 60 -1.61 2.72 -4.23
N ASP A 61 -1.12 2.22 -5.37
CA ASP A 61 -1.89 1.36 -6.27
C ASP A 61 -2.30 0.05 -5.58
N ILE A 62 -1.37 -0.60 -4.87
CA ILE A 62 -1.62 -1.82 -4.08
C ILE A 62 -2.64 -1.58 -2.95
N ALA A 63 -2.56 -0.43 -2.27
CA ALA A 63 -3.51 -0.08 -1.23
C ALA A 63 -4.93 0.09 -1.81
N ALA A 64 -5.08 0.86 -2.90
CA ALA A 64 -6.36 1.07 -3.57
C ALA A 64 -6.96 -0.26 -4.07
N ALA A 65 -6.14 -1.08 -4.70
CA ALA A 65 -6.43 -2.45 -5.10
C ALA A 65 -7.03 -3.31 -3.98
N LYS A 66 -6.40 -3.31 -2.80
CA LYS A 66 -6.86 -4.07 -1.64
C LYS A 66 -8.20 -3.53 -1.11
N ILE A 67 -8.38 -2.21 -1.08
CA ILE A 67 -9.65 -1.57 -0.68
C ILE A 67 -10.79 -2.00 -1.60
N LEU A 68 -10.59 -2.00 -2.92
CA LEU A 68 -11.65 -2.41 -3.85
C LEU A 68 -12.09 -3.86 -3.62
N ARG A 69 -11.14 -4.76 -3.33
CA ARG A 69 -11.42 -6.18 -3.08
C ARG A 69 -12.08 -6.48 -1.74
N THR A 70 -12.05 -5.58 -0.75
CA THR A 70 -12.78 -5.81 0.51
C THR A 70 -14.29 -5.66 0.33
N THR A 71 -14.73 -4.88 -0.66
CA THR A 71 -16.15 -4.73 -0.98
C THR A 71 -16.66 -5.90 -1.82
N ASP A 72 -15.85 -6.39 -2.77
CA ASP A 72 -16.13 -7.58 -3.57
C ASP A 72 -14.82 -8.33 -3.90
N PRO A 73 -14.58 -9.50 -3.29
CA PRO A 73 -13.36 -10.29 -3.53
C PRO A 73 -13.17 -10.72 -4.99
N THR A 74 -14.26 -10.80 -5.76
CA THR A 74 -14.25 -11.21 -7.17
C THR A 74 -14.02 -10.05 -8.13
N PHE A 75 -14.06 -8.82 -7.63
CA PHE A 75 -13.91 -7.62 -8.43
C PHE A 75 -12.56 -7.61 -9.16
N ARG A 76 -12.63 -7.54 -10.49
CA ARG A 76 -11.48 -7.36 -11.35
C ARG A 76 -11.38 -5.89 -11.70
N TYR A 77 -10.24 -5.28 -11.42
CA TYR A 77 -9.97 -3.89 -11.74
C TYR A 77 -8.62 -3.77 -12.43
N THR A 78 -8.44 -2.64 -13.10
CA THR A 78 -7.15 -2.15 -13.56
C THR A 78 -7.12 -0.65 -13.34
N THR A 79 -5.97 -0.14 -12.92
CA THR A 79 -5.79 1.29 -12.70
C THR A 79 -5.59 1.98 -14.03
N VAL A 80 -6.50 2.90 -14.36
CA VAL A 80 -6.44 3.68 -15.61
C VAL A 80 -5.53 4.90 -15.45
N GLN A 81 -5.56 5.53 -14.27
CA GLN A 81 -4.78 6.71 -13.95
C GLN A 81 -4.49 6.78 -12.46
N THR A 82 -3.26 7.14 -12.12
CA THR A 82 -2.82 7.50 -10.76
C THR A 82 -2.03 8.78 -10.86
N ASP A 83 -2.37 9.75 -10.02
CA ASP A 83 -1.64 11.00 -9.88
C ASP A 83 -1.13 11.12 -8.43
N ILE A 84 0.16 11.43 -8.28
CA ILE A 84 0.80 11.64 -6.98
C ILE A 84 1.66 12.88 -7.07
N SER A 85 1.46 13.79 -6.13
CA SER A 85 2.26 15.00 -5.95
C SER A 85 3.16 14.86 -4.73
N PHE A 86 4.42 15.26 -4.87
CA PHE A 86 5.44 15.26 -3.82
C PHE A 86 5.88 16.69 -3.50
#